data_AF-A0A9Q4GNP1-F1
#
_entry.id   AF-A0A9Q4GNP1-F1
#
_cell.length_a   1.000
_cell.length_b   1.000
_cell.length_c   1.000
_cell.angle_alpha   90.00
_cell.angle_beta   90.00
_cell.angle_gamma   90.00
#
_symmetry.space_group_name_H-M   'P 1'
#
loop_
_entity.id
_entity.type
_entity.pdbx_description
1 polymer ?
#
loop_
_entity_poly.entity_id
_entity_poly.type
_entity_poly.pdbx_seq_one_letter_code
_entity_poly.pdbx_strand_id
1 'polypeptide(L)'
;MTDTLNTTTTGGTADPAHHPTIAVLDATDPTLRIVWHVQTDPNSATGRYSGAWIVGETPADGGTPDSEPDPEGADAGTPETGSADPVTVLESLLRGTVLLPVGDTDPDAVDGAATRAGTTTLAAIHAGLTRAADEIRAAAKKAHEKNTHLTVPRLPAVTLPDDGPDSGASFHGEKSARAAWCMAQAAGDLVEQWFAIESQRRSRAHLKETFDPDVRPLPLG
;
A
#
# COMPACT_ATOMS: atom_id res chain seq x y z
N MET A 1 -1.62 -49.05 35.22
CA MET A 1 -0.68 -47.99 34.80
C MET A 1 -0.50 -48.14 33.30
N THR A 2 -1.31 -47.43 32.53
CA THR A 2 -1.19 -47.33 31.07
C THR A 2 -1.25 -45.86 30.75
N ASP A 3 -0.13 -45.39 30.22
CA ASP A 3 0.25 -44.01 29.97
C ASP A 3 -0.54 -43.47 28.77
N THR A 4 -1.22 -42.34 28.97
CA THR A 4 -2.00 -41.64 27.93
C THR A 4 -1.05 -40.69 27.20
N LEU A 5 -0.54 -41.10 26.04
CA LEU A 5 0.20 -40.19 25.16
C LEU A 5 -0.77 -39.22 24.49
N ASN A 6 -0.84 -38.01 25.05
CA ASN A 6 -1.45 -36.85 24.43
C ASN A 6 -0.49 -36.34 23.34
N THR A 7 -0.77 -36.67 22.07
CA THR A 7 -0.15 -35.97 20.93
C THR A 7 -0.78 -34.59 20.81
N THR A 8 -0.15 -33.60 21.42
CA THR A 8 -0.40 -32.19 21.10
C THR A 8 0.15 -31.92 19.71
N THR A 9 -0.71 -32.07 18.70
CA THR A 9 -0.48 -31.50 17.37
C THR A 9 -0.41 -29.99 17.54
N THR A 10 0.79 -29.43 17.45
CA THR A 10 1.01 -28.01 17.20
C THR A 10 0.36 -27.69 15.86
N GLY A 11 -0.91 -27.28 15.90
CA GLY A 11 -1.55 -26.61 14.78
C GLY A 11 -0.74 -25.35 14.54
N GLY A 12 0.02 -25.34 13.44
CA GLY A 12 0.56 -24.11 12.89
C GLY A 12 -0.63 -23.18 12.67
N THR A 13 -0.72 -22.14 13.50
CA THR A 13 -1.61 -21.01 13.27
C THR A 13 -1.27 -20.51 11.87
N ALA A 14 -2.18 -20.75 10.91
CA ALA A 14 -2.16 -20.03 9.65
C ALA A 14 -2.06 -18.54 10.03
N ASP A 15 -1.00 -17.89 9.58
CA ASP A 15 -0.81 -16.46 9.77
C ASP A 15 -2.11 -15.77 9.32
N PRO A 16 -2.80 -15.00 10.18
CA PRO A 16 -3.98 -14.24 9.76
C PRO A 16 -3.62 -13.52 8.48
N ALA A 17 -4.46 -13.68 7.45
CA ALA A 17 -4.14 -13.30 6.09
C ALA A 17 -3.52 -11.90 6.05
N HIS A 18 -2.20 -11.83 5.84
CA HIS A 18 -1.44 -10.60 6.02
C HIS A 18 -1.92 -9.57 4.98
N HIS A 19 -2.30 -8.36 5.43
CA HIS A 19 -2.72 -7.24 4.60
C HIS A 19 -1.54 -6.26 4.45
N PRO A 20 -0.64 -6.43 3.46
CA PRO A 20 0.55 -5.61 3.36
C PRO A 20 0.20 -4.15 3.04
N THR A 21 0.99 -3.22 3.56
CA THR A 21 0.91 -1.81 3.16
C THR A 21 1.54 -1.64 1.77
N ILE A 22 0.90 -0.86 0.90
CA ILE A 22 1.50 -0.46 -0.38
C ILE A 22 2.29 0.83 -0.14
N ALA A 23 3.57 0.83 -0.49
CA ALA A 23 4.37 2.05 -0.54
C ALA A 23 4.44 2.55 -1.98
N VAL A 24 3.77 3.66 -2.25
CA VAL A 24 3.89 4.40 -3.51
C VAL A 24 5.16 5.22 -3.45
N LEU A 25 6.05 5.02 -4.43
CA LEU A 25 7.36 5.68 -4.46
C LEU A 25 7.52 6.44 -5.77
N ASP A 26 7.75 7.74 -5.65
CA ASP A 26 8.31 8.56 -6.71
C ASP A 26 9.80 8.79 -6.44
N ALA A 27 10.64 8.26 -7.32
CA ALA A 27 12.08 8.46 -7.33
C ALA A 27 12.57 8.97 -8.70
N THR A 28 11.70 9.68 -9.43
CA THR A 28 12.04 10.23 -10.75
C THR A 28 13.13 11.30 -10.69
N ASP A 29 13.17 12.07 -9.60
CA ASP A 29 14.29 12.95 -9.24
C ASP A 29 15.31 12.15 -8.41
N PRO A 30 16.61 12.06 -8.78
CA PRO A 30 17.60 11.30 -8.01
C PRO A 30 17.93 11.89 -6.63
N THR A 31 17.60 13.15 -6.36
CA THR A 31 17.87 13.87 -5.10
C THR A 31 16.69 13.95 -4.14
N LEU A 32 15.48 13.67 -4.64
CA LEU A 32 14.23 13.75 -3.89
C LEU A 32 13.43 12.45 -4.03
N ARG A 33 12.93 11.90 -2.92
CA ARG A 33 12.08 10.71 -2.91
C ARG A 33 10.76 11.05 -2.25
N ILE A 34 9.65 10.73 -2.91
CA ILE A 34 8.31 10.89 -2.33
C ILE A 34 7.76 9.51 -2.01
N VAL A 35 7.40 9.27 -0.75
CA VAL A 35 6.79 8.01 -0.31
C VAL A 35 5.39 8.28 0.21
N TRP A 36 4.43 7.49 -0.24
CA TRP A 36 3.05 7.47 0.23
C TRP A 36 2.66 6.07 0.66
N HIS A 37 2.12 5.91 1.87
CA HIS A 37 1.64 4.61 2.33
C HIS A 37 0.13 4.49 2.16
N VAL A 38 -0.30 3.42 1.49
CA VAL A 38 -1.70 3.04 1.31
C VAL A 38 -1.98 1.75 2.07
N GLN A 39 -2.85 1.84 3.07
CA GLN A 39 -3.25 0.73 3.93
C GLN A 39 -4.25 -0.18 3.21
N THR A 40 -3.98 -1.49 3.20
CA THR A 40 -4.87 -2.51 2.61
C THR A 40 -5.63 -3.34 3.65
N ASP A 41 -5.35 -3.13 4.94
CA ASP A 41 -6.09 -3.75 6.04
C ASP A 41 -7.43 -3.01 6.24
N PRO A 42 -8.58 -3.71 6.16
CA PRO A 42 -9.88 -3.10 6.42
C PRO A 42 -10.05 -2.56 7.84
N ASN A 43 -9.22 -3.00 8.80
CA ASN A 43 -9.26 -2.58 10.21
C ASN A 43 -8.16 -1.58 10.57
N SER A 44 -7.42 -1.05 9.60
CA SER A 44 -6.32 -0.13 9.87
C SER A 44 -6.78 1.11 10.65
N ALA A 45 -6.18 1.35 11.81
CA ALA A 45 -6.53 2.46 12.70
C ALA A 45 -6.10 3.84 12.17
N THR A 46 -5.16 3.87 11.21
CA THR A 46 -4.54 5.10 10.68
C THR A 46 -5.27 5.68 9.46
N GLY A 47 -6.36 5.04 9.01
CA GLY A 47 -7.04 5.38 7.77
C GLY A 47 -6.30 4.89 6.53
N ARG A 48 -6.93 4.97 5.35
CA ARG A 48 -6.37 4.38 4.11
C ARG A 48 -5.04 5.02 3.68
N TYR A 49 -4.86 6.30 3.92
CA TYR A 49 -3.63 7.04 3.61
C TYR A 49 -2.89 7.31 4.92
N SER A 50 -1.96 6.41 5.26
CA SER A 50 -1.30 6.40 6.57
C SER A 50 -0.14 7.39 6.70
N GLY A 51 0.30 8.01 5.60
CA GLY A 51 1.31 9.06 5.64
C GLY A 51 1.95 9.37 4.28
N ALA A 52 2.58 10.54 4.23
CA ALA A 52 3.29 11.09 3.09
C ALA A 52 4.64 11.64 3.56
N TRP A 53 5.72 11.28 2.89
CA TRP A 53 7.07 11.70 3.24
C TRP A 53 7.80 12.21 1.99
N ILE A 54 8.58 13.27 2.20
CA ILE A 54 9.58 13.77 1.25
C ILE A 54 10.93 13.47 1.90
N VAL A 55 11.77 12.71 1.21
CA VAL A 55 13.07 12.25 1.71
C VAL A 55 14.16 12.70 0.72
N GLY A 56 15.16 13.42 1.21
CA GLY A 56 16.22 13.99 0.38
C GLY A 56 16.37 15.50 0.57
N GLU A 57 17.22 16.12 -0.23
CA GLU A 57 17.41 17.56 -0.19
C GLU A 57 16.29 18.22 -1.00
N THR A 58 15.39 18.93 -0.31
CA THR A 58 14.55 19.90 -0.99
C THR A 58 15.48 20.98 -1.56
N PRO A 59 15.47 21.26 -2.88
CA PRO A 59 16.31 22.32 -3.43
C PRO A 59 16.06 23.59 -2.61
N ALA A 60 17.13 24.18 -2.08
CA ALA A 60 17.03 25.42 -1.35
C ALA A 60 16.30 26.44 -2.23
N ASP A 61 15.13 26.89 -1.78
CA ASP A 61 14.46 28.02 -2.42
C ASP A 61 15.48 29.15 -2.47
N GLY A 62 15.72 29.69 -3.67
CA GLY A 62 16.83 30.60 -3.99
C GLY A 62 16.68 32.00 -3.38
N GLY A 63 16.33 32.08 -2.09
CA GLY A 63 16.38 33.28 -1.30
C GLY A 63 17.84 33.61 -1.00
N THR A 64 18.41 34.52 -1.78
CA THR A 64 19.69 35.17 -1.49
C THR A 64 19.71 35.64 -0.03
N PRO A 65 20.62 35.15 0.84
CA PRO A 65 20.90 35.81 2.08
C PRO A 65 21.86 36.97 1.76
N ASP A 66 21.30 38.07 1.29
CA ASP A 66 22.04 39.31 1.17
C ASP A 66 22.02 40.00 2.54
N SER A 67 22.95 39.62 3.42
CA SER A 67 23.51 40.47 4.49
C SER A 67 24.61 39.70 5.26
N GLU A 68 25.81 40.22 5.13
CA GLU A 68 27.08 39.90 5.77
C GLU A 68 26.97 39.84 7.33
N PRO A 69 27.50 38.80 8.01
CA PRO A 69 27.52 38.80 9.48
C PRO A 69 28.79 39.47 10.05
N ASP A 70 28.57 40.41 10.98
CA ASP A 70 29.56 40.99 11.90
C ASP A 70 30.42 39.91 12.61
N PRO A 71 31.74 40.10 12.77
CA PRO A 71 32.59 39.15 13.46
C PRO A 71 32.79 39.53 14.94
N GLU A 72 31.95 39.03 15.86
CA GLU A 72 32.38 38.82 17.26
C GLU A 72 31.31 38.08 18.09
N GLY A 73 31.65 36.93 18.66
CA GLY A 73 30.81 36.28 19.68
C GLY A 73 31.03 34.79 19.80
N ALA A 74 31.79 34.39 20.82
CA ALA A 74 32.20 33.03 21.11
C ALA A 74 31.05 32.06 21.47
N ASP A 75 31.26 30.81 21.06
CA ASP A 75 30.84 29.56 21.72
C ASP A 75 29.38 29.44 22.14
N ALA A 76 28.56 28.92 21.22
CA ALA A 76 27.39 28.13 21.56
C ALA A 76 27.45 26.85 20.74
N GLY A 77 27.82 25.74 21.39
CA GLY A 77 27.69 24.40 20.85
C GLY A 77 26.31 24.22 20.23
N THR A 78 26.29 24.14 18.90
CA THR A 78 25.08 23.85 18.14
C THR A 78 24.61 22.47 18.59
N PRO A 79 23.36 22.30 19.05
CA PRO A 79 22.82 20.95 19.17
C PRO A 79 22.77 20.41 17.75
N GLU A 80 23.63 19.45 17.43
CA GLU A 80 23.48 18.64 16.23
C GLU A 80 22.11 17.96 16.35
N THR A 81 21.12 18.60 15.75
CA THR A 81 19.81 18.01 15.51
C THR A 81 20.13 16.89 14.54
N GLY A 82 20.23 15.67 15.08
CA GLY A 82 20.53 14.47 14.32
C GLY A 82 19.47 14.28 13.24
N SER A 83 19.67 14.90 12.09
CA SER A 83 18.91 14.66 10.88
C SER A 83 19.29 13.27 10.45
N ALA A 84 18.38 12.31 10.64
CA ALA A 84 18.60 10.95 10.21
C ALA A 84 18.97 10.95 8.71
N ASP A 85 19.96 10.14 8.36
CA ASP A 85 20.40 9.97 6.99
C ASP A 85 19.21 9.58 6.08
N PRO A 86 19.02 10.26 4.93
CA PRO A 86 17.84 10.06 4.08
C PRO A 86 17.70 8.63 3.58
N VAL A 87 18.80 7.92 3.34
CA VAL A 87 18.76 6.51 2.93
C VAL A 87 18.18 5.66 4.06
N THR A 88 18.65 5.85 5.29
CA THR A 88 18.14 5.14 6.47
C THR A 88 16.64 5.39 6.69
N VAL A 89 16.17 6.62 6.48
CA VAL A 89 14.74 6.97 6.57
C VAL A 89 13.95 6.25 5.47
N LEU A 90 14.42 6.29 4.23
CA LEU A 90 13.76 5.64 3.11
C LEU A 90 13.66 4.12 3.31
N GLU A 91 14.74 3.46 3.74
CA GLU A 91 14.74 2.03 4.02
C GLU A 91 13.73 1.66 5.11
N SER A 92 13.60 2.49 6.14
CA SER A 92 12.62 2.31 7.21
C SER A 92 11.19 2.39 6.66
N LEU A 93 10.91 3.37 5.79
CA LEU A 93 9.59 3.54 5.16
C LEU A 93 9.23 2.42 4.17
N LEU A 94 10.21 1.77 3.54
CA LEU A 94 9.98 0.71 2.57
C LEU A 94 9.96 -0.71 3.19
N ARG A 95 10.34 -0.84 4.45
CA ARG A 95 10.45 -2.15 5.11
C ARG A 95 9.08 -2.84 5.21
N GLY A 96 9.00 -4.07 4.71
CA GLY A 96 7.79 -4.90 4.78
C GLY A 96 6.62 -4.41 3.91
N THR A 97 6.82 -3.39 3.08
CA THR A 97 5.79 -2.89 2.17
C THR A 97 5.89 -3.55 0.80
N VAL A 98 4.80 -3.49 0.03
CA VAL A 98 4.82 -3.79 -1.40
C VAL A 98 4.98 -2.48 -2.16
N LEU A 99 6.02 -2.38 -2.97
CA LEU A 99 6.37 -1.16 -3.70
C LEU A 99 5.48 -0.96 -4.92
N LEU A 100 4.93 0.24 -5.09
CA LEU A 100 4.26 0.70 -6.30
C LEU A 100 5.04 1.91 -6.86
N PRO A 101 5.90 1.71 -7.88
CA PRO A 101 6.69 2.79 -8.45
C PRO A 101 5.82 3.78 -9.25
N VAL A 102 6.19 5.05 -9.21
CA VAL A 102 5.57 6.13 -9.99
C VAL A 102 6.38 6.39 -11.26
N GLY A 103 5.70 6.46 -12.41
CA GLY A 103 6.35 6.70 -13.70
C GLY A 103 7.42 5.66 -14.01
N ASP A 104 8.57 6.11 -14.48
CA ASP A 104 9.74 5.27 -14.80
C ASP A 104 10.66 5.03 -13.59
N THR A 105 10.15 5.21 -12.36
CA THR A 105 10.91 4.90 -11.14
C THR A 105 11.39 3.45 -11.20
N ASP A 106 12.71 3.26 -11.29
CA ASP A 106 13.33 1.95 -11.21
C ASP A 106 13.24 1.47 -9.75
N PRO A 107 12.47 0.39 -9.46
CA PRO A 107 12.34 -0.13 -8.10
C PRO A 107 13.66 -0.65 -7.55
N ASP A 108 14.65 -0.98 -8.39
CA ASP A 108 15.96 -1.47 -7.96
C ASP A 108 16.99 -0.34 -7.76
N ALA A 109 16.72 0.86 -8.28
CA ALA A 109 17.60 2.02 -8.14
C ALA A 109 17.44 2.78 -6.80
N VAL A 110 16.45 2.41 -5.99
CA VAL A 110 16.39 2.86 -4.59
C VAL A 110 17.42 2.07 -3.78
N ASP A 111 18.62 2.64 -3.69
CA ASP A 111 19.73 2.15 -2.89
C ASP A 111 19.27 1.87 -1.45
N GLY A 112 19.42 0.62 -1.02
CA GLY A 112 19.19 0.21 0.35
C GLY A 112 18.79 -1.25 0.48
N ALA A 113 19.31 -1.93 1.49
CA ALA A 113 18.99 -3.32 1.82
C ALA A 113 17.59 -3.46 2.47
N ALA A 114 16.67 -2.54 2.16
CA ALA A 114 15.32 -2.56 2.66
C ALA A 114 14.64 -3.85 2.20
N THR A 115 14.35 -4.72 3.16
CA THR A 115 13.57 -5.94 2.92
C THR A 115 12.13 -5.53 2.62
N ARG A 116 11.86 -5.24 1.35
CA ARG A 116 10.50 -5.06 0.82
C ARG A 116 9.83 -6.42 0.63
N ALA A 117 8.50 -6.44 0.75
CA ALA A 117 7.72 -7.66 0.54
C ALA A 117 7.54 -8.01 -0.94
N GLY A 118 7.66 -7.02 -1.84
CA GLY A 118 7.54 -7.21 -3.29
C GLY A 118 7.40 -5.90 -4.05
N THR A 119 7.03 -6.01 -5.32
CA THR A 119 6.73 -4.87 -6.21
C THR A 119 5.48 -5.18 -7.00
N THR A 120 4.65 -4.16 -7.25
CA THR A 120 3.37 -4.27 -7.97
C THR A 120 3.16 -3.08 -8.90
N THR A 121 2.07 -3.12 -9.66
CA THR A 121 1.57 -2.03 -10.51
C THR A 121 0.05 -1.92 -10.38
N LEU A 122 -0.54 -0.76 -10.69
CA LEU A 122 -2.01 -0.64 -10.72
C LEU A 122 -2.65 -1.65 -11.68
N ALA A 123 -2.01 -1.93 -12.82
CA ALA A 123 -2.46 -2.92 -13.78
C ALA A 123 -2.42 -4.35 -13.21
N ALA A 124 -1.37 -4.72 -12.46
CA ALA A 124 -1.27 -6.02 -11.81
C ALA A 124 -2.34 -6.18 -10.71
N ILE A 125 -2.55 -5.16 -9.89
CA ILE A 125 -3.62 -5.13 -8.87
C ILE A 125 -4.98 -5.29 -9.55
N HIS A 126 -5.27 -4.49 -10.58
CA HIS A 126 -6.52 -4.56 -11.35
C HIS A 126 -6.78 -5.94 -11.96
N ALA A 127 -5.75 -6.55 -12.57
CA ALA A 127 -5.84 -7.90 -13.10
C ALA A 127 -6.11 -8.94 -12.01
N GLY A 128 -5.45 -8.80 -10.85
CA GLY A 128 -5.67 -9.63 -9.67
C GLY A 128 -7.09 -9.53 -9.12
N LEU A 129 -7.63 -8.32 -8.97
CA LEU A 129 -9.02 -8.09 -8.55
C LEU A 129 -10.02 -8.70 -9.54
N THR A 130 -9.77 -8.53 -10.84
CA THR A 130 -10.63 -9.08 -11.89
C THR A 130 -10.66 -10.61 -11.81
N ARG A 131 -9.49 -11.26 -11.71
CA ARG A 131 -9.38 -12.71 -11.56
C ARG A 131 -10.10 -13.20 -10.30
N ALA A 132 -9.86 -12.55 -9.17
CA ALA A 132 -10.49 -12.93 -7.91
C ALA A 132 -12.01 -12.75 -7.94
N ALA A 133 -12.52 -11.71 -8.61
CA ALA A 133 -13.95 -11.53 -8.82
C ALA A 133 -14.55 -12.64 -9.70
N ASP A 134 -13.84 -13.06 -10.75
CA ASP A 134 -14.28 -14.16 -11.62
C ASP A 134 -14.29 -15.51 -10.88
N GLU A 135 -13.31 -15.76 -10.01
CA GLU A 135 -13.31 -16.94 -9.13
C GLU A 135 -14.53 -16.96 -8.20
N ILE A 136 -14.88 -15.82 -7.58
CA ILE A 136 -16.09 -15.71 -6.75
C ILE A 136 -17.34 -15.96 -7.59
N ARG A 137 -17.45 -15.35 -8.79
CA ARG A 137 -18.60 -15.55 -9.69
C ARG A 137 -18.75 -17.02 -10.08
N ALA A 138 -17.64 -17.68 -10.43
CA ALA A 138 -17.64 -19.09 -10.80
C ALA A 138 -18.08 -19.98 -9.64
N ALA A 139 -17.59 -19.72 -8.42
CA ALA A 139 -18.00 -20.45 -7.23
C ALA A 139 -19.48 -20.26 -6.90
N ALA A 140 -19.98 -19.02 -6.98
CA ALA A 140 -21.39 -18.72 -6.77
C ALA A 140 -22.29 -19.39 -7.81
N LYS A 141 -21.90 -19.39 -9.08
CA LYS A 141 -22.60 -20.09 -10.15
C LYS A 141 -22.66 -21.60 -9.88
N LYS A 142 -21.52 -22.21 -9.54
CA LYS A 142 -21.44 -23.64 -9.21
C LYS A 142 -22.30 -24.01 -7.99
N ALA A 143 -22.37 -23.14 -6.99
CA ALA A 143 -23.24 -23.33 -5.84
C ALA A 143 -24.73 -23.24 -6.24
N HIS A 144 -25.09 -22.25 -7.07
CA HIS A 144 -26.45 -22.07 -7.58
C HIS A 144 -26.91 -23.24 -8.46
N GLU A 145 -26.04 -23.82 -9.27
CA GLU A 145 -26.33 -25.03 -10.06
C GLU A 145 -26.68 -26.24 -9.17
N LYS A 146 -26.06 -26.35 -7.99
CA LYS A 146 -26.36 -27.41 -7.02
C LYS A 146 -27.62 -27.11 -6.19
N ASN A 147 -27.90 -25.84 -5.94
CA ASN A 147 -29.06 -25.39 -5.19
C ASN A 147 -29.54 -24.04 -5.74
N THR A 148 -30.60 -24.09 -6.55
CA THR A 148 -31.16 -22.93 -7.26
C THR A 148 -31.82 -21.91 -6.33
N HIS A 149 -32.03 -22.23 -5.05
CA HIS A 149 -32.51 -21.26 -4.05
C HIS A 149 -31.39 -20.35 -3.52
N LEU A 150 -30.12 -20.62 -3.84
CA LEU A 150 -29.00 -19.76 -3.43
C LEU A 150 -28.92 -18.49 -4.29
N THR A 151 -28.79 -17.35 -3.64
CA THR A 151 -28.61 -16.05 -4.33
C THR A 151 -27.17 -15.87 -4.81
N VAL A 152 -27.00 -15.69 -6.12
CA VAL A 152 -25.71 -15.29 -6.72
C VAL A 152 -25.46 -13.80 -6.39
N PRO A 153 -24.31 -13.43 -5.79
CA PRO A 153 -24.02 -12.04 -5.52
C PRO A 153 -23.74 -11.27 -6.81
N ARG A 154 -24.22 -10.03 -6.85
CA ARG A 154 -23.88 -9.09 -7.92
C ARG A 154 -22.60 -8.36 -7.53
N LEU A 155 -21.45 -8.90 -7.94
CA LEU A 155 -20.17 -8.24 -7.71
C LEU A 155 -20.05 -7.00 -8.60
N PRO A 156 -19.51 -5.88 -8.09
CA PRO A 156 -19.20 -4.72 -8.92
C PRO A 156 -18.16 -5.07 -10.00
N ALA A 157 -18.12 -4.28 -11.08
CA ALA A 157 -17.04 -4.36 -12.05
C ALA A 157 -15.78 -3.69 -11.48
N VAL A 158 -14.61 -4.19 -11.87
CA VAL A 158 -13.32 -3.61 -11.47
C VAL A 158 -12.86 -2.69 -12.59
N THR A 159 -12.64 -1.42 -12.28
CA THR A 159 -12.12 -0.41 -13.19
C THR A 159 -10.71 -0.02 -12.77
N LEU A 160 -9.82 0.09 -13.74
CA LEU A 160 -8.49 0.66 -13.53
C LEU A 160 -8.66 2.18 -13.33
N PRO A 161 -8.29 2.74 -12.17
CA PRO A 161 -8.39 4.19 -11.94
C PRO A 161 -7.40 4.97 -12.80
N ASP A 162 -7.70 6.24 -13.04
CA ASP A 162 -6.80 7.16 -13.74
C ASP A 162 -5.76 7.73 -12.77
N ASP A 163 -4.50 7.42 -13.00
CA ASP A 163 -3.33 7.90 -12.26
C ASP A 163 -2.67 9.12 -12.92
N GLY A 164 -3.28 9.68 -13.96
CA GLY A 164 -2.79 10.83 -14.72
C GLY A 164 -2.72 12.15 -13.93
N PRO A 165 -2.02 13.16 -14.48
CA PRO A 165 -1.80 14.46 -13.82
C PRO A 165 -3.09 15.26 -13.60
N ASP A 166 -4.12 15.01 -14.40
CA ASP A 166 -5.43 15.67 -14.33
C ASP A 166 -6.26 15.18 -13.13
N SER A 167 -6.02 13.96 -12.64
CA SER A 167 -6.63 13.43 -11.40
C SER A 167 -6.25 14.25 -10.15
N GLY A 168 -5.19 15.06 -10.21
CA GLY A 168 -4.66 15.87 -9.12
C GLY A 168 -5.38 17.19 -8.85
N ALA A 169 -6.55 17.46 -9.42
CA ALA A 169 -7.21 18.77 -9.31
C ALA A 169 -7.43 19.24 -7.85
N SER A 170 -7.61 18.30 -6.92
CA SER A 170 -7.80 18.55 -5.48
C SER A 170 -6.50 18.47 -4.66
N PHE A 171 -5.33 18.40 -5.31
CA PHE A 171 -4.05 18.32 -4.62
C PHE A 171 -3.55 19.72 -4.22
N HIS A 172 -3.22 19.90 -2.94
CA HIS A 172 -2.76 21.17 -2.35
C HIS A 172 -1.37 21.07 -1.67
N GLY A 173 -0.57 20.06 -2.00
CA GLY A 173 0.78 19.87 -1.44
C GLY A 173 1.92 20.37 -2.33
N GLU A 174 3.15 19.97 -1.98
CA GLU A 174 4.35 20.24 -2.77
C GLU A 174 4.21 19.67 -4.19
N LYS A 175 4.58 20.45 -5.22
CA LYS A 175 4.37 20.04 -6.62
C LYS A 175 5.05 18.72 -6.96
N SER A 176 6.24 18.49 -6.40
CA SER A 176 6.99 17.24 -6.58
C SER A 176 6.23 16.02 -6.03
N ALA A 177 5.38 16.18 -5.03
CA ALA A 177 4.60 15.09 -4.45
C ALA A 177 3.30 14.77 -5.21
N ARG A 178 2.93 15.55 -6.23
CA ARG A 178 1.66 15.40 -6.95
C ARG A 178 1.53 14.04 -7.65
N ALA A 179 2.58 13.55 -8.29
CA ALA A 179 2.53 12.29 -9.03
C ALA A 179 2.34 11.09 -8.08
N ALA A 180 3.12 11.03 -7.00
CA ALA A 180 2.93 10.06 -5.92
C ALA A 180 1.51 10.13 -5.31
N TRP A 181 0.98 11.34 -5.12
CA TRP A 181 -0.38 11.52 -4.64
C TRP A 181 -1.43 10.93 -5.59
N CYS A 182 -1.37 11.23 -6.89
CA CYS A 182 -2.30 10.68 -7.88
C CYS A 182 -2.25 9.14 -7.91
N MET A 183 -1.04 8.58 -7.92
CA MET A 183 -0.82 7.13 -7.90
C MET A 183 -1.36 6.48 -6.61
N ALA A 184 -1.16 7.13 -5.45
CA ALA A 184 -1.69 6.64 -4.18
C ALA A 184 -3.22 6.68 -4.13
N GLN A 185 -3.84 7.73 -4.68
CA GLN A 185 -5.30 7.81 -4.81
C GLN A 185 -5.84 6.68 -5.69
N ALA A 186 -5.21 6.44 -6.85
CA ALA A 186 -5.58 5.33 -7.73
C ALA A 186 -5.42 3.96 -7.04
N ALA A 187 -4.35 3.73 -6.28
CA ALA A 187 -4.20 2.53 -5.48
C ALA A 187 -5.29 2.41 -4.40
N GLY A 188 -5.65 3.52 -3.75
CA GLY A 188 -6.71 3.58 -2.76
C GLY A 188 -8.09 3.24 -3.33
N ASP A 189 -8.40 3.70 -4.55
CA ASP A 189 -9.62 3.36 -5.26
C ASP A 189 -9.71 1.86 -5.58
N LEU A 190 -8.60 1.21 -5.95
CA LEU A 190 -8.56 -0.25 -6.12
C LEU A 190 -8.81 -0.99 -4.80
N VAL A 191 -8.25 -0.50 -3.68
CA VAL A 191 -8.54 -1.06 -2.35
C VAL A 191 -10.04 -0.95 -2.01
N GLU A 192 -10.68 0.19 -2.30
CA GLU A 192 -12.12 0.36 -2.10
C GLU A 192 -12.95 -0.61 -2.94
N GLN A 193 -12.61 -0.74 -4.23
CA GLN A 193 -13.28 -1.67 -5.12
C GLN A 193 -13.15 -3.12 -4.61
N TRP A 194 -11.99 -3.49 -4.09
CA TRP A 194 -11.79 -4.82 -3.48
C TRP A 194 -12.68 -5.03 -2.25
N PHE A 195 -12.75 -4.06 -1.35
CA PHE A 195 -13.61 -4.15 -0.17
C PHE A 195 -15.09 -4.22 -0.53
N ALA A 196 -15.53 -3.55 -1.59
CA ALA A 196 -16.89 -3.67 -2.11
C ALA A 196 -17.18 -5.10 -2.61
N ILE A 197 -16.23 -5.74 -3.30
CA ILE A 197 -16.33 -7.14 -3.74
C ILE A 197 -16.40 -8.08 -2.54
N GLU A 198 -15.47 -7.95 -1.59
CA GLU A 198 -15.40 -8.82 -0.42
C GLU A 198 -16.61 -8.65 0.50
N SER A 199 -17.17 -7.45 0.61
CA SER A 199 -18.45 -7.21 1.31
C SER A 199 -19.60 -8.04 0.69
N GLN A 200 -19.73 -8.04 -0.64
CA GLN A 200 -20.73 -8.85 -1.33
C GLN A 200 -20.49 -10.35 -1.15
N ARG A 201 -19.24 -10.81 -1.25
CA ARG A 201 -18.86 -12.22 -1.03
C ARG A 201 -19.23 -12.68 0.38
N ARG A 202 -18.81 -11.94 1.40
CA ARG A 202 -19.03 -12.26 2.82
C ARG A 202 -20.48 -12.19 3.23
N SER A 203 -21.33 -11.48 2.49
CA SER A 203 -22.77 -11.47 2.73
C SER A 203 -23.48 -12.78 2.33
N ARG A 204 -22.76 -13.79 1.81
CA ARG A 204 -23.32 -15.08 1.36
C ARG A 204 -22.69 -16.25 2.14
N ALA A 205 -23.51 -17.00 2.89
CA ALA A 205 -23.05 -18.10 3.74
C ALA A 205 -22.26 -19.17 2.95
N HIS A 206 -22.79 -19.61 1.80
CA HIS A 206 -22.14 -20.61 0.94
C HIS A 206 -20.76 -20.15 0.39
N LEU A 207 -20.54 -18.84 0.25
CA LEU A 207 -19.23 -18.31 -0.16
C LEU A 207 -18.27 -18.15 1.02
N LYS A 208 -18.77 -17.88 2.23
CA LYS A 208 -17.95 -17.90 3.45
C LYS A 208 -17.39 -19.28 3.74
N GLU A 209 -18.18 -20.34 3.52
CA GLU A 209 -17.71 -21.72 3.64
C GLU A 209 -16.62 -22.07 2.62
N THR A 210 -16.66 -21.44 1.44
CA THR A 210 -15.70 -21.70 0.34
C THR A 210 -14.42 -20.88 0.48
N PHE A 211 -14.52 -19.62 0.91
CA PHE A 211 -13.45 -18.61 0.84
C PHE A 211 -13.06 -18.03 2.19
N ASP A 212 -13.49 -18.64 3.29
CA ASP A 212 -13.39 -18.10 4.65
C ASP A 212 -14.28 -16.86 4.91
N PRO A 213 -14.85 -16.67 6.11
CA PRO A 213 -15.61 -15.48 6.46
C PRO A 213 -14.82 -14.17 6.53
N ASP A 214 -13.49 -14.20 6.62
CA ASP A 214 -12.66 -13.01 6.76
C ASP A 214 -12.41 -12.29 5.44
N VAL A 215 -12.04 -11.00 5.51
CA VAL A 215 -11.69 -10.23 4.30
C VAL A 215 -10.37 -10.74 3.78
N ARG A 216 -10.31 -11.11 2.50
CA ARG A 216 -9.07 -11.58 1.90
C ARG A 216 -8.11 -10.41 1.63
N PRO A 217 -6.78 -10.62 1.66
CA PRO A 217 -5.80 -9.61 1.27
C PRO A 217 -6.04 -9.10 -0.15
N LEU A 218 -5.59 -7.87 -0.42
CA LEU A 218 -5.63 -7.30 -1.76
C LEU A 218 -4.80 -8.19 -2.71
N PRO A 219 -5.32 -8.61 -3.88
CA PRO A 219 -4.51 -9.25 -4.90
C PRO A 219 -3.47 -8.27 -5.47
N LEU A 220 -2.18 -8.51 -5.19
CA LEU A 220 -1.09 -7.60 -5.58
C LEU A 220 -0.34 -8.02 -6.86
N GLY A 221 -0.79 -9.07 -7.55
CA GLY A 221 -0.15 -9.59 -8.77
C GLY A 221 0.74 -10.79 -8.51
#